data_AF-A0A971CVG6-F1
#
_entry.id   AF-A0A971CVG6-F1
#
_cell.length_a   1.000
_cell.length_b   1.000
_cell.length_c   1.000
_cell.angle_alpha   90.00
_cell.angle_beta   90.00
_cell.angle_gamma   90.00
#
_symmetry.space_group_name_H-M   'P 1'
#
loop_
_entity.id
_entity.type
_entity.pdbx_description
1 polymer ?
#
loop_
_entity_poly.entity_id
_entity_poly.type
_entity_poly.pdbx_seq_one_letter_code
_entity_poly.pdbx_strand_id
1 'polypeptide(L)' 'MDASVEEVVPVLKQARANGKVILGMKLFGAGALTSPKQKDASLKFVFENNLVDAITVGMLSIEQIDDTIARMNKALSA' A
#
# COMPACT_ATOMS: atom_id res chain seq x y z
N MET A 1 11.68 -10.78 2.59
CA MET A 1 10.29 -11.30 2.53
C MET A 1 10.39 -12.80 2.40
N ASP A 2 9.38 -13.51 2.87
CA ASP A 2 9.38 -14.98 2.93
C ASP A 2 9.01 -15.64 1.58
N ALA A 3 8.54 -14.85 0.61
CA ALA A 3 8.19 -15.27 -0.75
C ALA A 3 8.29 -14.11 -1.76
N SER A 4 8.27 -14.43 -3.05
CA SER A 4 8.27 -13.44 -4.15
C SER A 4 6.93 -12.71 -4.30
N VAL A 5 6.90 -11.62 -5.07
CA VAL A 5 5.67 -10.85 -5.31
C VAL A 5 4.65 -11.69 -6.08
N GLU A 6 5.14 -12.46 -7.05
CA GLU A 6 4.38 -13.35 -7.92
C GLU A 6 3.68 -14.46 -7.12
N GLU A 7 4.26 -14.89 -6.00
CA GLU A 7 3.68 -15.87 -5.09
C GLU A 7 2.68 -15.23 -4.10
N VAL A 8 2.97 -14.04 -3.57
CA VAL A 8 2.14 -13.41 -2.53
C VAL A 8 0.86 -12.80 -3.09
N VAL A 9 0.90 -12.17 -4.28
CA VAL A 9 -0.25 -11.48 -4.87
C VAL A 9 -1.46 -12.41 -5.05
N PRO A 10 -1.33 -13.63 -5.62
CA PRO A 10 -2.44 -14.58 -5.73
C PRO A 10 -3.05 -14.95 -4.39
N VAL A 11 -2.22 -15.12 -3.34
CA VAL A 11 -2.69 -15.48 -1.99
C VAL A 11 -3.55 -14.37 -1.40
N LEU A 12 -3.13 -13.10 -1.52
CA LEU A 12 -3.92 -11.96 -1.03
C LEU A 12 -5.26 -11.83 -1.77
N LYS A 13 -5.25 -12.01 -3.09
CA LYS A 13 -6.47 -11.99 -3.91
C LYS A 13 -7.42 -13.12 -3.52
N GLN A 14 -6.91 -14.32 -3.28
CA GLN A 14 -7.72 -15.46 -2.82
C GLN A 14 -8.30 -15.20 -1.42
N ALA A 15 -7.52 -14.64 -0.50
CA ALA A 15 -7.98 -14.31 0.84
C ALA A 15 -9.15 -13.30 0.79
N ARG A 16 -9.02 -12.26 -0.05
CA ARG A 16 -10.11 -11.31 -0.29
C ARG A 16 -11.35 -11.97 -0.93
N ALA A 17 -11.16 -12.82 -1.95
CA ALA A 17 -12.27 -13.56 -2.56
C ALA A 17 -13.01 -14.46 -1.55
N ASN A 18 -12.31 -14.92 -0.52
CA ASN A 18 -12.86 -15.69 0.60
C ASN A 18 -13.47 -14.79 1.70
N GLY A 19 -13.71 -13.50 1.43
CA GLY A 19 -14.33 -12.55 2.36
C GLY A 19 -13.41 -12.10 3.50
N LYS A 20 -12.09 -12.21 3.37
CA LYS A 20 -11.14 -11.70 4.37
C LYS A 20 -10.77 -10.25 4.06
N VAL A 21 -10.70 -9.44 5.12
CA VAL A 21 -10.17 -8.07 5.05
C VAL A 21 -8.66 -8.12 5.14
N ILE A 22 -7.98 -7.42 4.23
CA ILE A 22 -6.53 -7.35 4.14
C ILE A 22 -6.04 -5.97 4.59
N LEU A 23 -5.27 -5.94 5.68
CA LEU A 23 -4.61 -4.74 6.20
C LEU A 23 -3.15 -4.69 5.75
N GLY A 24 -2.79 -3.67 4.97
CA GLY A 24 -1.42 -3.42 4.53
C GLY A 24 -0.61 -2.66 5.57
N MET A 25 0.63 -3.10 5.82
CA MET A 25 1.57 -2.45 6.73
C MET A 25 2.92 -2.21 6.02
N LYS A 26 3.65 -1.16 6.44
CA LYS A 26 4.99 -0.82 5.93
C LYS A 26 5.02 -0.54 4.42
N LEU A 27 3.98 0.10 3.89
CA LEU A 27 3.84 0.42 2.45
C LEU A 27 5.03 1.19 1.89
N PHE A 28 5.70 2.02 2.70
CA PHE A 28 6.91 2.73 2.30
C PHE A 28 8.21 1.92 2.55
N GLY A 29 8.15 0.59 2.41
CA GLY A 29 9.30 -0.29 2.57
C GLY A 29 9.94 -0.20 3.95
N ALA A 30 9.12 -0.10 5.01
CA ALA A 30 9.58 0.14 6.38
C ALA A 30 10.50 1.38 6.53
N GLY A 31 10.28 2.41 5.71
CA GLY A 31 11.07 3.64 5.70
C GLY A 31 12.14 3.70 4.60
N ALA A 32 12.34 2.63 3.83
CA ALA A 32 13.30 2.61 2.74
C ALA A 32 12.84 3.43 1.51
N LEU A 33 11.53 3.57 1.30
CA LEU A 33 10.97 4.34 0.20
C LEU A 33 10.74 5.79 0.62
N THR A 34 11.74 6.64 0.41
CA THR A 34 11.74 8.02 0.92
C THR A 34 11.37 9.05 -0.15
N SER A 35 11.70 8.80 -1.42
CA SER A 35 11.42 9.78 -2.48
C SER A 35 9.93 9.82 -2.84
N PRO A 36 9.41 10.99 -3.28
CA PRO A 36 8.02 11.12 -3.72
C PRO A 36 7.60 10.09 -4.78
N LYS A 37 8.48 9.84 -5.77
CA LYS A 37 8.21 8.89 -6.85
C LYS A 37 8.10 7.44 -6.34
N GLN A 38 8.92 7.05 -5.36
CA GLN A 38 8.85 5.71 -4.78
C GLN A 38 7.59 5.52 -3.93
N LYS A 39 7.22 6.53 -3.13
CA LYS A 39 5.98 6.51 -2.35
C LYS A 39 4.75 6.36 -3.26
N ASP A 40 4.69 7.16 -4.32
CA ASP A 40 3.61 7.10 -5.30
C ASP A 40 3.53 5.74 -5.99
N ALA A 41 4.68 5.20 -6.44
CA ALA A 41 4.73 3.90 -7.08
C ALA A 41 4.28 2.76 -6.15
N SER A 42 4.65 2.81 -4.86
CA SER A 42 4.23 1.81 -3.88
C SER A 42 2.71 1.83 -3.65
N LEU A 43 2.14 3.01 -3.38
CA LEU A 43 0.69 3.15 -3.18
C LEU A 43 -0.08 2.75 -4.44
N LYS A 44 0.38 3.20 -5.61
CA LYS A 44 -0.20 2.85 -6.91
C LYS A 44 -0.23 1.33 -7.12
N PHE A 45 0.91 0.65 -6.93
CA PHE A 45 0.99 -0.80 -7.09
C PHE A 45 -0.03 -1.54 -6.21
N VAL A 46 -0.14 -1.17 -4.94
CA VAL A 46 -1.00 -1.85 -3.98
C VAL A 46 -2.49 -1.63 -4.27
N PHE A 47 -2.88 -0.40 -4.62
CA PHE A 47 -4.28 -0.06 -4.87
C PHE A 47 -4.76 -0.52 -6.26
N GLU A 48 -3.99 -0.30 -7.33
CA GLU A 48 -4.37 -0.74 -8.68
C GLU A 48 -4.55 -2.26 -8.77
N ASN A 49 -3.74 -3.02 -8.03
CA ASN A 49 -3.82 -4.48 -8.01
C ASN A 49 -4.87 -5.02 -7.04
N ASN A 50 -5.60 -4.15 -6.33
CA ASN A 50 -6.58 -4.55 -5.32
C ASN A 50 -5.97 -5.56 -4.34
N LEU A 51 -4.88 -5.18 -3.66
CA LEU A 51 -4.18 -6.06 -2.72
C LEU A 51 -4.56 -5.83 -1.25
N VAL A 52 -5.10 -4.66 -0.91
CA VAL A 52 -5.44 -4.28 0.47
C VAL A 52 -6.79 -3.56 0.54
N ASP A 53 -7.49 -3.71 1.65
CA ASP A 53 -8.74 -3.00 1.96
C ASP A 53 -8.47 -1.72 2.76
N ALA A 54 -7.43 -1.76 3.59
CA ALA A 54 -6.99 -0.62 4.37
C ALA A 54 -5.47 -0.70 4.58
N ILE A 55 -4.85 0.43 4.93
CA ILE A 55 -3.42 0.51 5.22
C ILE A 55 -3.16 1.21 6.54
N THR A 56 -2.10 0.82 7.22
CA THR A 56 -1.53 1.56 8.35
C THR A 56 -0.25 2.26 7.91
N VAL A 57 -0.16 3.55 8.16
CA VAL A 57 1.01 4.37 7.84
C VAL A 57 1.45 5.11 9.10
N GLY A 58 2.71 4.92 9.48
CA GLY A 58 3.33 5.67 10.58
C GLY A 58 3.84 7.02 10.08
N MET A 59 3.56 8.08 10.84
CA MET A 59 3.91 9.46 10.51
C MET A 59 4.49 10.14 11.75
N LEU A 60 5.43 11.05 11.53
CA LEU A 60 6.08 11.83 12.59
C LEU A 60 5.55 13.26 12.68
N SER A 61 4.79 13.72 11.68
CA SER A 61 4.21 15.05 11.65
C SER A 61 2.84 15.05 10.95
N ILE A 62 2.05 16.10 11.17
CA ILE A 62 0.70 16.24 10.60
C ILE A 62 0.77 16.41 9.09
N GLU A 63 1.77 17.13 8.58
CA GLU A 63 1.95 17.37 7.15
C GLU A 63 2.17 16.05 6.38
N GLN A 64 2.73 15.03 7.04
CA GLN A 64 2.88 13.68 6.45
C GLN A 64 1.53 12.95 6.34
N ILE A 65 0.55 13.27 7.20
CA ILE A 65 -0.82 12.78 7.09
C ILE A 65 -1.42 13.32 5.79
N ASP A 66 -1.38 14.65 5.62
CA ASP A 66 -1.95 15.32 4.45
C ASP A 66 -1.28 14.88 3.15
N ASP A 67 0.06 14.79 3.12
CA ASP A 67 0.82 14.28 1.97
C ASP A 67 0.39 12.85 1.60
N THR A 68 0.26 11.98 2.60
CA THR A 68 -0.12 10.58 2.34
C THR A 68 -1.56 10.48 1.83
N ILE A 69 -2.49 11.23 2.42
CA ILE A 69 -3.90 11.27 1.95
C ILE A 69 -3.95 11.77 0.51
N ALA A 70 -3.24 12.85 0.17
CA ALA A 70 -3.20 13.38 -1.19
C ALA A 70 -2.66 12.35 -2.21
N ARG A 71 -1.60 11.62 -1.85
CA ARG A 71 -1.05 10.54 -2.69
C ARG A 71 -2.01 9.36 -2.83
N MET A 72 -2.67 8.96 -1.75
CA MET A 72 -3.69 7.90 -1.77
C MET A 72 -4.85 8.27 -2.69
N ASN A 73 -5.39 9.49 -2.56
CA ASN A 73 -6.46 9.97 -3.42
C ASN A 73 -6.05 9.93 -4.90
N LYS A 74 -4.85 10.41 -5.22
CA LYS A 74 -4.29 10.35 -6.58
C LYS A 74 -4.16 8.92 -7.10
N ALA A 75 -3.76 7.97 -6.25
CA ALA A 75 -3.61 6.57 -6.63
C ALA A 75 -4.94 5.81 -6.79
N LEU A 76 -6.00 6.26 -6.11
CA LEU A 76 -7.35 5.67 -6.18
C LEU A 76 -8.22 6.29 -7.29
N SER A 77 -7.91 7.51 -7.73
CA SER A 77 -8.64 8.20 -8.80
C SER A 77 -8.10 7.95 -10.21
N ALA A 78 -7.04 7.14 -10.34
CA ALA A 78 -6.38 6.80 -11.60
C ALA A 78 -6.95 5.50 -12.18
#